data_AF-A0A3P7LVN0-F1
#
_entry.id   AF-A0A3P7LVN0-F1
#
_cell.length_a   1.000
_cell.length_b   1.000
_cell.length_c   1.000
_cell.angle_alpha   90.00
_cell.angle_beta   90.00
_cell.angle_gamma   90.00
#
_symmetry.space_group_name_H-M   'P 1'
#
loop_
_entity.id
_entity.type
_entity.pdbx_description
1 polymer ?
#
loop_
_entity_poly.entity_id
_entity_poly.type
_entity_poly.pdbx_seq_one_letter_code
_entity_poly.pdbx_strand_id
1 'polypeptide(L)'
;MVADWSLPIFEIAEKHRETVLSRLTYTVFKQADLFRIFKLSPIKFFNFFHALERGYWDIPYHNRVHAADVLHGCYYLTCHPIRPLIGPTTSPDSLLPPPLSPAAPISSSMSTLEAILYNDRSVLENHHAAESWRLLQLKENSFIETLDPAETKRFRYLVLEYILATDLKQHFEIIMTFNEKSSEMELLNESDRLLMAKMIIKMADINSPTKPYGLHRQWTERICKEFYEQVSVFFMNW
;
A
#
# COMPACT_ATOMS: atom_id res chain seq x y z
N MET A 1 -12.57 -15.21 4.67
CA MET A 1 -11.45 -15.27 3.71
C MET A 1 -10.60 -14.00 3.71
N VAL A 2 -11.13 -12.76 3.73
CA VAL A 2 -10.31 -11.53 3.85
C VAL A 2 -10.25 -10.92 5.27
N ALA A 3 -10.79 -11.65 6.26
CA ALA A 3 -10.80 -11.23 7.66
C ALA A 3 -9.68 -11.92 8.47
N ASP A 4 -8.69 -12.50 7.78
CA ASP A 4 -7.60 -13.24 8.40
C ASP A 4 -6.28 -12.58 7.98
N TRP A 5 -5.47 -12.19 8.97
CA TRP A 5 -4.16 -11.58 8.73
C TRP A 5 -3.25 -12.45 7.85
N SER A 6 -3.43 -13.77 7.96
CA SER A 6 -2.67 -14.81 7.26
C SER A 6 -3.24 -15.19 5.88
N LEU A 7 -3.98 -14.28 5.22
CA LEU A 7 -4.48 -14.46 3.85
C LEU A 7 -3.41 -15.09 2.94
N PRO A 8 -3.67 -16.25 2.30
CA PRO A 8 -2.71 -16.96 1.46
C PRO A 8 -2.59 -16.27 0.09
N ILE A 9 -2.04 -15.05 0.07
CA ILE A 9 -2.07 -14.15 -1.09
C ILE A 9 -1.41 -14.76 -2.32
N PHE A 10 -0.32 -15.52 -2.15
CA PHE A 10 0.37 -16.18 -3.26
C PHE A 10 -0.45 -17.31 -3.90
N GLU A 11 -1.18 -18.10 -3.12
CA GLU A 11 -2.08 -19.14 -3.64
C GLU A 11 -3.24 -18.53 -4.42
N ILE A 12 -3.77 -17.40 -3.93
CA ILE A 12 -4.82 -16.64 -4.62
C ILE A 12 -4.26 -16.07 -5.93
N ALA A 13 -3.07 -15.48 -5.89
CA ALA A 13 -2.40 -14.94 -7.07
C ALA A 13 -2.10 -16.04 -8.10
N GLU A 14 -1.74 -17.25 -7.68
CA GLU A 14 -1.51 -18.36 -8.61
C GLU A 14 -2.79 -18.77 -9.36
N LYS A 15 -3.93 -18.79 -8.67
CA LYS A 15 -5.26 -19.09 -9.26
C LYS A 15 -5.81 -17.95 -10.11
N HIS A 16 -5.42 -16.71 -9.81
CA HIS A 16 -5.95 -15.50 -10.41
C HIS A 16 -4.84 -14.56 -10.86
N ARG A 17 -3.91 -15.08 -11.67
CA ARG A 17 -2.66 -14.39 -12.03
C ARG A 17 -2.88 -12.95 -12.48
N GLU A 18 -3.85 -12.71 -13.34
CA GLU A 18 -4.10 -11.38 -13.92
C GLU A 18 -5.16 -10.54 -13.18
N THR A 19 -5.81 -11.09 -12.16
CA THR A 19 -6.99 -10.47 -11.54
C THR A 19 -7.00 -10.51 -10.00
N VAL A 20 -5.84 -10.76 -9.37
CA VAL A 20 -5.74 -10.88 -7.91
C VAL A 20 -6.10 -9.57 -7.21
N LEU A 21 -5.59 -8.43 -7.70
CA LEU A 21 -5.85 -7.12 -7.12
C LEU A 21 -7.32 -6.74 -7.32
N SER A 22 -7.81 -6.75 -8.55
CA SER A 22 -9.21 -6.40 -8.85
C SER A 22 -10.24 -7.25 -8.10
N ARG A 23 -10.01 -8.56 -7.97
CA ARG A 23 -10.88 -9.46 -7.19
C ARG A 23 -10.86 -9.17 -5.70
N LEU A 24 -9.67 -8.93 -5.14
CA LEU A 24 -9.53 -8.66 -3.71
C LEU A 24 -10.14 -7.30 -3.36
N THR A 25 -9.93 -6.27 -4.19
CA THR A 25 -10.60 -4.97 -4.07
C THR A 25 -12.10 -5.11 -4.14
N TYR A 26 -12.64 -5.86 -5.11
CA TYR A 26 -14.08 -6.10 -5.19
C TYR A 26 -14.62 -6.74 -3.91
N THR A 27 -13.90 -7.72 -3.37
CA THR A 27 -14.29 -8.42 -2.14
C THR A 27 -14.31 -7.47 -0.95
N VAL A 28 -13.28 -6.63 -0.78
CA VAL A 28 -13.21 -5.61 0.27
C VAL A 28 -14.34 -4.60 0.13
N PHE A 29 -14.56 -4.04 -1.07
CA PHE A 29 -15.63 -3.06 -1.31
C PHE A 29 -17.02 -3.63 -1.07
N LYS A 30 -17.23 -4.91 -1.40
CA LYS A 30 -18.49 -5.60 -1.13
C LYS A 30 -18.70 -5.83 0.37
N GLN A 31 -17.67 -6.23 1.11
CA GLN A 31 -17.77 -6.48 2.54
C GLN A 31 -17.96 -5.19 3.36
N ALA A 32 -17.28 -4.12 2.96
CA ALA A 32 -17.47 -2.79 3.55
C ALA A 32 -18.71 -2.05 3.02
N ASP A 33 -19.54 -2.72 2.20
CA ASP A 33 -20.81 -2.21 1.66
C ASP A 33 -20.67 -0.89 0.85
N LEU A 34 -19.47 -0.62 0.33
CA LEU A 34 -19.12 0.63 -0.35
C LEU A 34 -19.89 0.82 -1.66
N PHE A 35 -20.17 -0.27 -2.38
CA PHE A 35 -20.99 -0.23 -3.59
C PHE A 35 -22.38 0.34 -3.32
N ARG A 36 -23.00 -0.05 -2.20
CA ARG A 36 -24.33 0.43 -1.82
C ARG A 36 -24.27 1.86 -1.27
N ILE A 37 -23.34 2.12 -0.34
CA ILE A 37 -23.19 3.41 0.34
C ILE A 37 -22.94 4.53 -0.68
N PHE A 38 -21.98 4.34 -1.58
CA PHE A 38 -21.58 5.34 -2.57
C PHE A 38 -22.23 5.13 -3.94
N LYS A 39 -23.13 4.15 -4.08
CA LYS A 39 -23.83 3.82 -5.33
C LYS A 39 -22.87 3.58 -6.50
N LEU A 40 -21.73 2.93 -6.23
CA LEU A 40 -20.66 2.72 -7.21
C LEU A 40 -21.10 1.73 -8.31
N SER A 41 -20.72 2.00 -9.56
CA SER A 41 -20.96 1.08 -10.68
C SER A 41 -19.95 -0.08 -10.66
N PRO A 42 -20.39 -1.35 -10.52
CA PRO A 42 -19.48 -2.50 -10.57
C PRO A 42 -18.75 -2.61 -11.91
N ILE A 43 -19.39 -2.23 -13.02
CA ILE A 43 -18.79 -2.29 -14.36
C ILE A 43 -17.61 -1.31 -14.44
N LYS A 44 -17.83 -0.06 -14.05
CA LYS A 44 -16.76 0.96 -14.07
C LYS A 44 -15.66 0.65 -13.07
N PHE A 45 -16.02 0.11 -11.91
CA PHE A 45 -15.08 -0.37 -10.91
C PHE A 45 -14.12 -1.42 -11.50
N PHE A 46 -14.66 -2.46 -12.17
CA PHE A 46 -13.81 -3.47 -12.79
C PHE A 46 -13.00 -2.92 -13.96
N ASN A 47 -13.56 -2.02 -14.78
CA ASN A 47 -12.79 -1.37 -15.84
C ASN A 47 -11.56 -0.64 -15.28
N PHE A 48 -11.75 0.15 -14.23
CA PHE A 48 -10.67 0.85 -13.54
C PHE A 48 -9.65 -0.11 -12.92
N PHE A 49 -10.09 -1.04 -12.07
CA PHE A 49 -9.15 -1.91 -11.35
C PHE A 49 -8.43 -2.90 -12.26
N HIS A 50 -9.05 -3.35 -13.36
CA HIS A 50 -8.32 -4.13 -14.38
C HIS A 50 -7.30 -3.26 -15.14
N ALA A 51 -7.62 -2.00 -15.45
CA ALA A 51 -6.67 -1.11 -16.09
C ALA A 51 -5.48 -0.79 -15.16
N LEU A 52 -5.76 -0.54 -13.88
CA LEU A 52 -4.74 -0.34 -12.85
C LEU A 52 -3.87 -1.59 -12.66
N GLU A 53 -4.49 -2.77 -12.55
CA GLU A 53 -3.79 -4.05 -12.37
C GLU A 53 -2.86 -4.40 -13.54
N ARG A 54 -3.27 -4.05 -14.78
CA ARG A 54 -2.41 -4.17 -15.97
C ARG A 54 -1.23 -3.19 -15.98
N GLY A 55 -1.32 -2.09 -15.24
CA GLY A 55 -0.24 -1.12 -15.12
C GLY A 55 0.93 -1.61 -14.25
N TYR A 56 0.70 -2.59 -13.37
CA TYR A 56 1.76 -3.19 -12.57
C TYR A 56 2.68 -4.07 -13.41
N TRP A 57 3.99 -3.88 -13.24
CA TRP A 57 4.99 -4.72 -13.86
C TRP A 57 5.09 -6.09 -13.17
N ASP A 58 5.52 -7.09 -13.93
CA ASP A 58 5.77 -8.44 -13.42
C ASP A 58 7.20 -8.53 -12.83
N ILE A 59 7.47 -7.69 -11.84
CA ILE A 59 8.72 -7.68 -11.06
C ILE A 59 8.55 -8.46 -9.76
N PRO A 60 9.63 -8.95 -9.12
CA PRO A 60 9.51 -9.91 -8.03
C PRO A 60 8.66 -9.48 -6.83
N TYR A 61 8.80 -8.21 -6.38
CA TYR A 61 8.16 -7.66 -5.19
C TYR A 61 7.11 -6.59 -5.52
N HIS A 62 7.48 -5.46 -6.14
CA HIS A 62 6.58 -4.31 -6.35
C HIS A 62 5.60 -4.52 -7.53
N ASN A 63 4.80 -5.60 -7.46
CA ASN A 63 3.83 -6.01 -8.47
C ASN A 63 2.38 -5.99 -7.94
N ARG A 64 1.43 -6.43 -8.77
CA ARG A 64 -0.01 -6.51 -8.44
C ARG A 64 -0.33 -7.36 -7.21
N VAL A 65 0.51 -8.36 -6.87
CA VAL A 65 0.34 -9.21 -5.69
C VAL A 65 0.67 -8.43 -4.42
N HIS A 66 1.75 -7.63 -4.43
CA HIS A 66 2.09 -6.75 -3.30
C HIS A 66 0.98 -5.72 -3.08
N ALA A 67 0.53 -5.07 -4.16
CA ALA A 67 -0.60 -4.14 -4.08
C ALA A 67 -1.86 -4.77 -3.46
N ALA A 68 -2.14 -6.03 -3.79
CA ALA A 68 -3.25 -6.78 -3.21
C ALA A 68 -3.04 -7.09 -1.72
N ASP A 69 -1.83 -7.49 -1.30
CA ASP A 69 -1.53 -7.74 0.13
C ASP A 69 -1.58 -6.45 0.96
N VAL A 70 -1.10 -5.32 0.42
CA VAL A 70 -1.20 -4.00 1.08
C VAL A 70 -2.66 -3.57 1.23
N LEU A 71 -3.47 -3.68 0.17
CA LEU A 71 -4.91 -3.42 0.23
C LEU A 71 -5.60 -4.27 1.32
N HIS A 72 -5.28 -5.56 1.38
CA HIS A 72 -5.80 -6.45 2.40
C HIS A 72 -5.32 -6.04 3.80
N GLY A 73 -4.05 -5.67 3.94
CA GLY A 73 -3.48 -5.14 5.17
C GLY A 73 -4.24 -3.92 5.68
N CYS A 74 -4.48 -2.93 4.81
CA CYS A 74 -5.28 -1.74 5.12
C CYS A 74 -6.67 -2.12 5.60
N TYR A 75 -7.38 -3.00 4.87
CA TYR A 75 -8.71 -3.44 5.26
C TYR A 75 -8.72 -4.14 6.62
N TYR A 76 -7.81 -5.08 6.83
CA TYR A 76 -7.71 -5.84 8.08
C TYR A 76 -7.46 -4.92 9.27
N LEU A 77 -6.46 -4.03 9.19
CA LEU A 77 -6.10 -3.08 10.26
C LEU A 77 -7.20 -2.05 10.52
N THR A 78 -8.02 -1.73 9.52
CA THR A 78 -9.18 -0.84 9.70
C THR A 78 -10.32 -1.51 10.46
N CYS A 79 -10.56 -2.81 10.20
CA CYS A 79 -11.71 -3.53 10.73
C CYS A 79 -11.42 -4.30 12.03
N HIS A 80 -10.16 -4.58 12.34
CA HIS A 80 -9.79 -5.39 13.50
C HIS A 80 -9.02 -4.54 14.51
N PRO A 81 -9.47 -4.46 15.77
CA PRO A 81 -8.72 -3.78 16.81
C PRO A 81 -7.38 -4.51 17.02
N ILE A 82 -6.27 -3.77 16.87
CA ILE A 82 -4.95 -4.26 17.26
C ILE A 82 -4.96 -4.32 18.78
N ARG A 83 -5.12 -5.52 19.33
CA ARG A 83 -4.96 -5.72 20.77
C ARG A 83 -3.48 -5.51 21.10
N PRO A 84 -3.14 -4.60 22.03
CA PRO A 84 -1.78 -4.52 22.54
C PRO A 84 -1.41 -5.89 23.11
N LEU A 85 -0.40 -6.55 22.55
CA LEU A 85 0.25 -7.68 23.20
C LEU A 85 1.12 -7.13 24.34
N ILE A 86 0.48 -6.53 25.35
CA ILE A 86 1.09 -6.28 26.66
C ILE A 86 0.85 -7.54 27.48
N GLY A 87 1.54 -8.62 27.11
CA GLY A 87 1.80 -9.68 28.07
C GLY A 87 2.82 -9.18 29.09
N PRO A 88 2.86 -9.72 30.32
CA PRO A 88 3.97 -9.45 31.22
C PRO A 88 5.27 -9.76 30.45
N THR A 89 6.16 -8.78 30.39
CA THR A 89 7.49 -8.91 29.82
C THR A 89 8.23 -10.00 30.59
N THR A 90 8.11 -11.25 30.16
CA THR A 90 9.15 -12.25 30.42
C THR A 90 10.33 -11.83 29.58
N SER A 91 11.38 -11.36 30.25
CA SER A 91 12.64 -10.88 29.68
C SER A 91 13.09 -11.72 28.48
N PRO A 92 13.23 -11.13 27.29
CA PRO A 92 13.93 -11.77 26.20
C PRO A 92 15.43 -11.45 26.34
N ASP A 93 16.11 -12.18 27.22
CA ASP A 93 17.53 -12.46 26.96
C ASP A 93 17.59 -13.41 25.77
N SER A 94 17.47 -12.85 24.56
CA SER A 94 17.79 -13.56 23.33
C SER A 94 18.06 -12.57 22.20
N LEU A 95 19.33 -12.19 22.08
CA LEU A 95 20.04 -11.84 20.85
C LEU A 95 19.46 -10.65 20.07
N LEU A 96 20.01 -9.46 20.34
CA LEU A 96 20.04 -8.38 19.36
C LEU A 96 20.78 -8.89 18.10
N PRO A 97 20.20 -8.77 16.88
CA PRO A 97 21.00 -8.90 15.67
C PRO A 97 22.04 -7.76 15.62
N PRO A 98 23.22 -7.97 15.01
CA PRO A 98 24.22 -6.91 14.87
C PRO A 98 23.65 -5.73 14.08
N PRO A 99 24.17 -4.51 14.28
CA PRO A 99 23.69 -3.33 13.58
C PRO A 99 23.83 -3.52 12.07
N LEU A 100 22.69 -3.52 11.35
CA LEU A 100 22.67 -3.43 9.90
C LEU A 100 23.28 -2.08 9.51
N SER A 101 24.30 -2.11 8.66
CA SER A 101 24.84 -0.90 8.01
C SER A 101 23.71 -0.14 7.31
N PRO A 102 23.78 1.21 7.22
CA PRO A 102 22.74 1.98 6.54
C PRO A 102 22.64 1.50 5.09
N ALA A 103 21.51 0.89 4.73
CA ALA A 103 21.20 0.60 3.35
C ALA A 103 21.16 1.92 2.59
N ALA A 104 21.97 2.04 1.54
CA ALA A 104 21.91 3.17 0.63
C ALA A 104 20.49 3.25 0.02
N PRO A 105 19.96 4.45 -0.24
CA PRO A 105 18.65 4.59 -0.86
C PRO A 105 18.65 3.96 -2.25
N ILE A 106 17.97 2.82 -2.41
CA ILE A 106 17.83 2.12 -3.68
C ILE A 106 16.67 2.76 -4.45
N SER A 107 17.01 3.76 -5.25
CA SER A 107 16.13 4.37 -6.24
C SER A 107 16.85 4.36 -7.58
N SER A 108 16.90 3.22 -8.26
CA SER A 108 17.59 3.10 -9.55
C SER A 108 16.79 2.34 -10.61
N SER A 109 15.47 2.52 -10.61
CA SER A 109 14.61 2.19 -11.76
C SER A 109 13.76 3.40 -12.19
N MET A 110 14.24 4.62 -11.93
CA MET A 110 13.53 5.85 -12.29
C MET A 110 13.85 6.25 -13.72
N SER A 111 12.84 6.66 -14.49
CA SER A 111 13.14 7.45 -15.69
C SER A 111 13.61 8.84 -15.25
N THR A 112 14.68 9.36 -15.87
CA THR A 112 15.20 10.72 -15.59
C THR A 112 14.11 11.79 -15.77
N LEU A 113 13.13 11.53 -16.62
CA LEU A 113 12.01 12.44 -16.90
C LEU A 113 11.05 12.59 -15.70
N GLU A 114 10.77 11.51 -14.98
CA GLU A 114 9.89 11.54 -13.79
C GLU A 114 10.56 12.25 -12.62
N ALA A 115 11.85 11.98 -12.41
CA ALA A 115 12.63 12.66 -11.38
C ALA A 115 12.63 14.18 -11.57
N ILE A 116 12.79 14.64 -12.82
CA ILE A 116 12.68 16.06 -13.20
C ILE A 116 11.25 16.57 -12.98
N LEU A 117 10.24 15.84 -13.45
CA LEU A 117 8.82 16.25 -13.34
C LEU A 117 8.39 16.49 -11.88
N TYR A 118 8.89 15.66 -10.95
CA TYR A 118 8.53 15.71 -9.53
C TYR A 118 9.61 16.35 -8.64
N ASN A 119 10.64 16.96 -9.24
CA ASN A 119 11.71 17.66 -8.53
C ASN A 119 12.36 16.80 -7.42
N ASP A 120 12.60 15.52 -7.70
CA ASP A 120 13.18 14.52 -6.78
C ASP A 120 12.38 14.26 -5.48
N ARG A 121 11.13 14.74 -5.40
CA ARG A 121 10.24 14.57 -4.24
C ARG A 121 9.24 13.45 -4.49
N SER A 122 9.33 12.38 -3.69
CA SER A 122 8.40 11.23 -3.69
C SER A 122 8.03 10.81 -5.12
N VAL A 123 9.04 10.56 -5.95
CA VAL A 123 8.91 10.51 -7.41
C VAL A 123 8.04 9.32 -7.84
N LEU A 124 8.24 8.15 -7.24
CA LEU A 124 7.43 6.94 -7.52
C LEU A 124 6.00 7.12 -7.01
N GLU A 125 5.83 7.66 -5.81
CA GLU A 125 4.52 7.91 -5.21
C GLU A 125 3.71 8.91 -6.03
N ASN A 126 4.35 9.98 -6.51
CA ASN A 126 3.71 10.95 -7.40
C ASN A 126 3.34 10.32 -8.76
N HIS A 127 4.19 9.48 -9.32
CA HIS A 127 3.86 8.72 -10.54
C HIS A 127 2.64 7.83 -10.32
N HIS A 128 2.60 7.04 -9.23
CA HIS A 128 1.47 6.18 -8.89
C HIS A 128 0.16 6.97 -8.71
N ALA A 129 0.20 8.12 -8.03
CA ALA A 129 -0.95 8.97 -7.85
C ALA A 129 -1.44 9.59 -9.17
N ALA A 130 -0.52 10.04 -10.03
CA ALA A 130 -0.83 10.61 -11.32
C ALA A 130 -1.48 9.59 -12.26
N GLU A 131 -0.89 8.39 -12.37
CA GLU A 131 -1.38 7.33 -13.26
C GLU A 131 -2.73 6.79 -12.79
N SER A 132 -2.90 6.56 -11.48
CA SER A 132 -4.18 6.16 -10.89
C SER A 132 -5.28 7.17 -11.21
N TRP A 133 -4.99 8.46 -11.08
CA TRP A 133 -5.97 9.50 -11.41
C TRP A 133 -6.26 9.60 -12.90
N ARG A 134 -5.23 9.48 -13.75
CA ARG A 134 -5.37 9.48 -15.21
C ARG A 134 -6.31 8.37 -15.67
N LEU A 135 -6.14 7.16 -15.13
CA LEU A 135 -7.04 6.03 -15.38
C LEU A 135 -8.47 6.29 -14.91
N LEU A 136 -8.65 6.90 -13.74
CA LEU A 136 -9.97 7.19 -13.16
C LEU A 136 -10.76 8.24 -13.96
N GLN A 137 -10.06 9.14 -14.65
CA GLN A 137 -10.66 10.18 -15.49
C GLN A 137 -11.27 9.63 -16.80
N LEU A 138 -10.98 8.40 -17.18
CA LEU A 138 -11.63 7.75 -18.32
C LEU A 138 -13.10 7.46 -18.01
N LYS A 139 -14.00 7.79 -18.93
CA LYS A 139 -15.46 7.72 -18.72
C LYS A 139 -15.94 6.32 -18.33
N GLU A 140 -15.32 5.30 -18.90
CA GLU A 140 -15.56 3.89 -18.66
C GLU A 140 -14.99 3.38 -17.32
N ASN A 141 -14.04 4.12 -16.73
CA ASN A 141 -13.37 3.76 -15.47
C ASN A 141 -13.90 4.55 -14.27
N SER A 142 -14.57 5.68 -14.49
CA SER A 142 -15.00 6.59 -13.41
C SER A 142 -16.08 5.98 -12.51
N PHE A 143 -15.68 5.09 -11.60
CA PHE A 143 -16.57 4.35 -10.70
C PHE A 143 -17.11 5.19 -9.54
N ILE A 144 -16.53 6.38 -9.33
CA ILE A 144 -16.92 7.37 -8.32
C ILE A 144 -17.80 8.50 -8.88
N GLU A 145 -18.37 8.36 -10.08
CA GLU A 145 -19.14 9.42 -10.76
C GLU A 145 -20.38 9.92 -9.99
N THR A 146 -20.78 9.19 -8.96
CA THR A 146 -21.90 9.52 -8.07
C THR A 146 -21.52 10.52 -6.97
N LEU A 147 -20.22 10.74 -6.74
CA LEU A 147 -19.72 11.73 -5.79
C LEU A 147 -19.93 13.14 -6.34
N ASP A 148 -20.30 14.07 -5.47
CA ASP A 148 -20.37 15.48 -5.83
C ASP A 148 -18.96 16.08 -6.02
N PRO A 149 -18.83 17.33 -6.54
CA PRO A 149 -17.53 17.95 -6.76
C PRO A 149 -16.66 18.11 -5.49
N ALA A 150 -17.28 18.36 -4.33
CA ALA A 150 -16.56 18.51 -3.07
C ALA A 150 -16.08 17.16 -2.54
N GLU A 151 -16.93 16.13 -2.62
CA GLU A 151 -16.59 14.75 -2.30
C GLU A 151 -15.49 14.21 -3.22
N THR A 152 -15.55 14.49 -4.52
CA THR A 152 -14.51 14.09 -5.49
C THR A 152 -13.18 14.77 -5.18
N LYS A 153 -13.20 16.07 -4.85
CA LYS A 153 -11.99 16.81 -4.45
C LYS A 153 -11.40 16.23 -3.16
N ARG A 154 -12.24 15.91 -2.19
CA ARG A 154 -11.84 15.28 -0.92
C ARG A 154 -11.27 13.89 -1.14
N PHE A 155 -11.92 13.07 -1.96
CA PHE A 155 -11.44 11.74 -2.35
C PHE A 155 -10.05 11.81 -2.99
N ARG A 156 -9.86 12.72 -3.96
CA ARG A 156 -8.56 12.97 -4.59
C ARG A 156 -7.48 13.34 -3.57
N TYR A 157 -7.80 14.26 -2.67
CA TYR A 157 -6.88 14.70 -1.62
C TYR A 157 -6.46 13.53 -0.73
N LEU A 158 -7.41 12.76 -0.20
CA LEU A 158 -7.11 11.63 0.68
C LEU A 158 -6.28 10.55 -0.02
N VAL A 159 -6.64 10.17 -1.25
CA VAL A 159 -5.87 9.18 -2.03
C VAL A 159 -4.42 9.65 -2.25
N LEU A 160 -4.23 10.93 -2.58
CA LEU A 160 -2.89 11.50 -2.74
C LEU A 160 -2.10 11.45 -1.43
N GLU A 161 -2.69 11.89 -0.32
CA GLU A 161 -2.04 11.86 1.01
C GLU A 161 -1.65 10.44 1.43
N TYR A 162 -2.45 9.43 1.10
CA TYR A 162 -2.17 8.03 1.42
C TYR A 162 -1.03 7.47 0.57
N ILE A 163 -1.03 7.73 -0.73
CA ILE A 163 0.06 7.29 -1.63
C ILE A 163 1.37 7.97 -1.23
N LEU A 164 1.36 9.27 -0.93
CA LEU A 164 2.58 9.96 -0.51
C LEU A 164 3.11 9.46 0.84
N ALA A 165 2.24 9.02 1.75
CA ALA A 165 2.65 8.49 3.05
C ALA A 165 3.43 7.17 2.99
N THR A 166 3.38 6.44 1.86
CA THR A 166 4.18 5.22 1.68
C THR A 166 5.66 5.52 1.50
N ASP A 167 6.03 6.73 1.03
CA ASP A 167 7.43 7.17 0.91
C ASP A 167 8.17 6.96 2.23
N LEU A 168 9.24 6.16 2.20
CA LEU A 168 10.04 5.84 3.38
C LEU A 168 10.80 7.06 3.91
N LYS A 169 11.04 8.10 3.09
CA LYS A 169 11.61 9.38 3.56
C LYS A 169 10.73 10.07 4.60
N GLN A 170 9.41 9.90 4.50
CA GLN A 170 8.44 10.47 5.44
C GLN A 170 8.24 9.61 6.71
N HIS A 171 8.91 8.45 6.81
CA HIS A 171 8.58 7.45 7.84
C HIS A 171 8.73 7.96 9.27
N PHE A 172 9.87 8.55 9.61
CA PHE A 172 10.12 9.00 10.97
C PHE A 172 9.25 10.20 11.36
N GLU A 173 8.99 11.11 10.42
CA GLU A 173 8.13 12.27 10.64
C GLU A 173 6.70 11.84 10.97
N ILE A 174 6.10 10.95 10.16
CA ILE A 174 4.74 10.46 10.39
C ILE A 174 4.63 9.72 11.73
N ILE A 175 5.61 8.88 12.07
CA ILE A 175 5.63 8.15 13.36
C ILE A 175 5.76 9.10 14.54
N MET A 176 6.63 10.10 14.45
CA MET A 176 6.81 11.10 15.51
C MET A 176 5.50 11.86 15.76
N THR A 177 4.87 12.38 14.70
CA THR A 177 3.57 13.06 14.82
C THR A 177 2.49 12.14 15.37
N PHE A 178 2.45 10.87 14.94
CA PHE A 178 1.50 9.90 15.50
C PHE A 178 1.74 9.67 16.99
N ASN A 179 2.99 9.46 17.42
CA ASN A 179 3.29 9.22 18.83
C ASN A 179 2.91 10.42 19.72
N GLU A 180 3.22 11.64 19.26
CA GLU A 180 2.84 12.89 19.95
C GLU A 180 1.32 13.04 20.08
N LYS A 181 0.56 12.66 19.06
CA LYS A 181 -0.91 12.77 19.05
C LYS A 181 -1.65 11.58 19.65
N SER A 182 -1.03 10.42 19.71
CA SER A 182 -1.70 9.12 19.95
C SER A 182 -2.60 9.09 21.18
N SER A 183 -2.18 9.71 22.29
CA SER A 183 -2.96 9.75 23.54
C SER A 183 -4.16 10.70 23.50
N GLU A 184 -4.20 11.62 22.54
CA GLU A 184 -5.20 12.69 22.42
C GLU A 184 -6.03 12.57 21.13
N MET A 185 -5.87 11.49 20.35
CA MET A 185 -6.53 11.36 19.05
C MET A 185 -8.06 11.29 19.18
N GLU A 186 -8.74 12.14 18.42
CA GLU A 186 -10.19 12.16 18.33
C GLU A 186 -10.64 11.70 16.92
N LEU A 187 -11.31 10.56 16.83
CA LEU A 187 -11.75 10.03 15.51
C LEU A 187 -12.80 10.89 14.80
N LEU A 188 -13.42 11.85 15.49
CA LEU A 188 -14.29 12.86 14.88
C LEU A 188 -13.46 13.97 14.19
N ASN A 189 -12.22 14.19 14.60
CA ASN A 189 -11.29 15.10 13.97
C ASN A 189 -10.76 14.51 12.65
N GLU A 190 -10.85 15.30 11.58
CA GLU A 190 -10.43 14.87 10.25
C GLU A 190 -8.91 14.70 10.12
N SER A 191 -8.13 15.57 10.75
CA SER A 191 -6.67 15.50 10.74
C SER A 191 -6.18 14.24 11.46
N ASP A 192 -6.81 13.90 12.59
CA ASP A 192 -6.46 12.70 13.35
C ASP A 192 -6.82 11.43 12.57
N ARG A 193 -7.99 11.41 11.89
CA ARG A 193 -8.33 10.30 10.97
C ARG A 193 -7.35 10.19 9.81
N LEU A 194 -6.91 11.31 9.24
CA LEU A 194 -5.92 11.32 8.17
C LEU A 194 -4.59 10.74 8.66
N LEU A 195 -4.10 11.17 9.81
CA LEU A 195 -2.87 10.65 10.43
C LEU A 195 -2.98 9.15 10.73
N MET A 196 -4.12 8.70 11.26
CA MET A 196 -4.39 7.27 11.47
C MET A 196 -4.35 6.49 10.16
N ALA A 197 -4.99 6.98 9.11
CA ALA A 197 -5.02 6.33 7.81
C ALA A 197 -3.62 6.26 7.17
N LYS A 198 -2.80 7.31 7.33
CA LYS A 198 -1.38 7.30 6.93
C LYS A 198 -0.58 6.23 7.66
N MET A 199 -0.81 6.06 8.97
CA MET A 199 -0.20 4.98 9.73
C MET A 199 -0.66 3.60 9.27
N ILE A 200 -1.96 3.42 9.00
CA ILE A 200 -2.53 2.14 8.53
C ILE A 200 -1.89 1.73 7.21
N ILE A 201 -1.89 2.60 6.19
CA ILE A 201 -1.31 2.24 4.88
C ILE A 201 0.18 1.96 4.99
N LYS A 202 0.89 2.70 5.85
CA LYS A 202 2.32 2.48 6.04
C LYS A 202 2.60 1.15 6.72
N MET A 203 1.87 0.81 7.78
CA MET A 203 1.96 -0.50 8.43
C MET A 203 1.60 -1.64 7.47
N ALA A 204 0.59 -1.43 6.61
CA ALA A 204 0.19 -2.40 5.61
C ALA A 204 1.26 -2.62 4.54
N ASP A 205 1.99 -1.57 4.13
CA ASP A 205 3.04 -1.64 3.11
C ASP A 205 4.29 -2.39 3.58
N ILE A 206 4.65 -2.25 4.86
CA ILE A 206 5.79 -2.95 5.48
C ILE A 206 5.36 -4.15 6.35
N ASN A 207 4.20 -4.73 6.09
CA ASN A 207 3.58 -5.71 6.99
C ASN A 207 4.31 -7.07 7.01
N SER A 208 5.17 -7.36 6.04
CA SER A 208 5.66 -8.72 5.78
C SER A 208 6.33 -9.40 6.98
N PRO A 209 7.10 -8.72 7.85
CA PRO A 209 7.69 -9.34 9.05
C PRO A 209 6.67 -9.74 10.12
N THR A 210 5.43 -9.25 10.03
CA THR A 210 4.35 -9.55 10.97
C THR A 210 3.43 -10.67 10.47
N LYS A 211 3.66 -11.18 9.26
CA LYS A 211 2.92 -12.31 8.68
C LYS A 211 3.51 -13.64 9.17
N PRO A 212 2.76 -14.75 9.12
CA PRO A 212 3.32 -16.08 9.39
C PRO A 212 4.59 -16.35 8.59
N TYR A 213 5.52 -17.10 9.18
CA TYR A 213 6.87 -17.32 8.64
C TYR A 213 6.89 -17.70 7.14
N GLY A 214 5.99 -18.57 6.69
CA GLY A 214 5.92 -18.99 5.29
C GLY A 214 5.57 -17.86 4.31
N LEU A 215 4.75 -16.88 4.73
CA LEU A 215 4.44 -15.70 3.93
C LEU A 215 5.57 -14.67 4.04
N HIS A 216 6.06 -14.40 5.25
CA HIS A 216 7.19 -13.50 5.48
C HIS A 216 8.40 -13.88 4.62
N ARG A 217 8.79 -15.16 4.66
CA ARG A 217 9.91 -15.69 3.89
C ARG A 217 9.75 -15.47 2.39
N GLN A 218 8.58 -15.75 1.83
CA GLN A 218 8.32 -15.54 0.39
C GLN A 218 8.42 -14.06 0.00
N TRP A 219 7.88 -13.16 0.83
CA TRP A 219 8.04 -11.72 0.61
C TRP A 219 9.49 -11.27 0.70
N THR A 220 10.25 -11.78 1.68
CA THR A 220 11.69 -11.50 1.83
C THR A 220 12.49 -11.99 0.63
N GLU A 221 12.27 -13.21 0.15
CA GLU A 221 12.94 -13.75 -1.04
C GLU A 221 12.67 -12.87 -2.27
N ARG A 222 11.44 -12.37 -2.43
CA ARG A 222 11.04 -11.49 -3.53
C ARG A 222 11.70 -10.11 -3.48
N ILE A 223 11.67 -9.43 -2.33
CA ILE A 223 12.31 -8.11 -2.21
C ILE A 223 13.82 -8.22 -2.41
N CYS A 224 14.47 -9.24 -1.86
CA CYS A 224 15.89 -9.49 -2.08
C CYS A 224 16.17 -9.71 -3.57
N LYS A 225 15.38 -10.54 -4.25
CA LYS A 225 15.52 -10.77 -5.69
C LYS A 225 15.40 -9.47 -6.49
N GLU A 226 14.41 -8.64 -6.20
CA GLU A 226 14.23 -7.37 -6.90
C GLU A 226 15.41 -6.42 -6.67
N PHE A 227 15.93 -6.32 -5.44
CA PHE A 227 17.14 -5.55 -5.16
C PHE A 227 18.35 -6.07 -5.94
N TYR A 228 18.54 -7.39 -6.05
CA TYR A 228 19.62 -7.94 -6.86
C TYR A 228 19.47 -7.61 -8.35
N GLU A 229 18.24 -7.68 -8.88
CA GLU A 229 17.95 -7.34 -10.28
C GLU A 229 18.23 -5.86 -10.57
N GLN A 230 17.84 -4.95 -9.67
CA GLN A 230 18.14 -3.52 -9.78
C GLN A 230 19.65 -3.23 -9.77
N VAL A 231 20.42 -3.95 -8.96
CA VAL A 231 21.90 -3.85 -8.93
C VAL A 231 22.52 -4.42 -10.22
N SER A 232 22.00 -5.53 -10.74
CA SER A 232 22.55 -6.16 -11.94
C SER A 232 22.38 -5.32 -13.22
N VAL A 233 21.28 -4.57 -13.33
CA VAL A 233 21.05 -3.61 -14.42
C VAL A 233 22.06 -2.46 -14.36
N PHE A 234 22.51 -2.07 -13.16
CA PHE A 234 23.54 -1.05 -13.01
C PHE A 234 24.90 -1.51 -13.56
N PHE A 235 25.29 -2.76 -13.33
CA PHE A 235 26.60 -3.29 -13.77
C PHE A 235 26.64 -3.69 -15.26
N MET A 236 25.51 -4.01 -15.89
CA MET A 236 25.48 -4.34 -17.33
C MET A 236 25.55 -3.11 -18.25
N ASN A 237 25.41 -1.90 -17.68
CA ASN A 237 25.48 -0.63 -18.42
C ASN A 237 26.85 0.08 -18.28
N TRP A 238 27.89 -0.63 -17.83
CA TRP A 238 29.29 -0.19 -17.82
C TRP A 238 30.18 -1.15 -18.61
#